data_AF-A0A2N0V027-F1
#
_entry.id   AF-A0A2N0V027-F1
#
_cell.length_a   1.000
_cell.length_b   1.000
_cell.length_c   1.000
_cell.angle_alpha   90.00
_cell.angle_beta   90.00
_cell.angle_gamma   90.00
#
_symmetry.space_group_name_H-M   'P 1'
#
loop_
_entity.id
_entity.type
_entity.pdbx_description
1 polymer ?
#
loop_
_entity_poly.entity_id
_entity_poly.type
_entity_poly.pdbx_seq_one_letter_code
_entity_poly.pdbx_strand_id
1 'polypeptide(L)'
;MKRILTAILCAGILAVTAAGCSYNDALYKDSNSSSQNGEDSTQPTTSSVSDQKYSDNLDGLVDYFVAKQYIDNKDNSIKMDASAIGAAEGKKFAAKYSGTNIIIELYRYDTKATNDTANKILNSVKADGTFSIYGLPSVTAYLSDNGNYLMIYTDASIDKTNPDKTKDNYKHRDQVIKDFKAFKK
;
A
#
# COMPACT_ATOMS: atom_id res chain seq x y z
N MET A 1 35.56 -62.97 16.03
CA MET A 1 36.55 -62.38 15.08
C MET A 1 35.87 -61.22 14.36
N LYS A 2 36.04 -59.99 14.87
CA LYS A 2 36.69 -58.82 14.22
C LYS A 2 36.05 -58.33 12.89
N ARG A 3 35.42 -57.14 13.02
CA ARG A 3 35.29 -55.99 12.08
C ARG A 3 34.30 -56.23 10.92
N ILE A 4 33.37 -55.31 10.63
CA ILE A 4 33.58 -54.10 9.82
C ILE A 4 32.57 -52.99 10.20
N LEU A 5 33.07 -51.76 10.35
CA LEU A 5 32.31 -50.51 10.35
C LEU A 5 32.01 -50.11 8.90
N THR A 6 30.78 -49.69 8.58
CA THR A 6 30.51 -48.82 7.42
C THR A 6 29.28 -47.97 7.71
N ALA A 7 29.48 -46.65 7.73
CA ALA A 7 28.45 -45.63 7.76
C ALA A 7 28.13 -45.22 6.31
N ILE A 8 26.85 -45.13 5.94
CA ILE A 8 26.41 -44.38 4.75
C ILE A 8 25.18 -43.54 5.09
N LEU A 9 25.40 -42.25 4.89
CA LEU A 9 24.52 -41.09 4.85
C LEU A 9 23.54 -41.22 3.67
N CYS A 10 22.23 -40.98 3.87
CA CYS A 10 21.35 -40.50 2.81
C CYS A 10 20.07 -39.88 3.39
N ALA A 11 19.91 -38.58 3.16
CA ALA A 11 18.72 -37.80 3.43
C ALA A 11 17.54 -38.29 2.57
N GLY A 12 16.41 -38.57 3.20
CA GLY A 12 15.13 -38.80 2.53
C GLY A 12 14.23 -37.59 2.77
N ILE A 13 14.23 -36.62 1.84
CA ILE A 13 13.23 -35.56 1.83
C ILE A 13 11.96 -36.15 1.23
N LEU A 14 10.89 -36.12 2.01
CA LEU A 14 9.53 -36.47 1.61
C LEU A 14 9.07 -35.50 0.50
N ALA A 15 8.88 -36.04 -0.70
CA ALA A 15 8.06 -35.43 -1.73
C ALA A 15 6.60 -35.86 -1.51
N VAL A 16 5.72 -34.91 -1.24
CA VAL A 16 4.27 -35.08 -1.47
C VAL A 16 3.81 -33.92 -2.34
N THR A 17 3.34 -34.31 -3.51
CA THR A 17 2.67 -33.53 -4.55
C THR A 17 1.26 -33.12 -4.11
N ALA A 18 0.81 -31.94 -4.52
CA ALA A 18 -0.54 -31.76 -5.04
C ALA A 18 -0.61 -30.47 -5.86
N ALA A 19 -1.00 -30.62 -7.12
CA ALA A 19 -1.33 -29.53 -8.01
C ALA A 19 -2.64 -28.86 -7.56
N GLY A 20 -2.65 -27.53 -7.55
CA GLY A 20 -3.85 -26.70 -7.52
C GLY A 20 -3.79 -25.72 -8.67
N CYS A 21 -4.50 -26.01 -9.75
CA CYS A 21 -4.72 -25.09 -10.85
C CYS A 21 -5.61 -23.92 -10.37
N SER A 22 -5.19 -22.68 -10.59
CA SER A 22 -6.12 -21.56 -10.73
C SER A 22 -5.95 -20.93 -12.11
N TYR A 23 -7.07 -20.83 -12.81
CA TYR A 23 -7.24 -20.34 -14.16
C TYR A 23 -6.94 -18.83 -14.32
N ASN A 24 -6.41 -18.50 -15.51
CA ASN A 24 -6.52 -17.28 -16.33
C ASN A 24 -6.02 -15.92 -15.79
N ASP A 25 -5.04 -15.33 -16.49
CA ASP A 25 -5.38 -14.35 -17.54
C ASP A 25 -4.34 -14.38 -18.66
N ALA A 26 -4.83 -14.60 -19.87
CA ALA A 26 -4.05 -14.61 -21.09
C ALA A 26 -4.22 -13.25 -21.75
N LEU A 27 -3.19 -12.40 -21.68
CA LEU A 27 -2.76 -11.46 -22.73
C LEU A 27 -1.58 -10.63 -22.20
N TYR A 28 -0.39 -11.22 -22.20
CA TYR A 28 0.85 -10.45 -22.35
C TYR A 28 1.59 -11.02 -23.54
N LYS A 29 1.60 -10.28 -24.64
CA LYS A 29 2.49 -10.53 -25.75
C LYS A 29 3.91 -10.25 -25.26
N ASP A 30 4.72 -11.30 -25.27
CA ASP A 30 6.17 -11.21 -25.19
C ASP A 30 6.69 -10.22 -26.24
N SER A 31 7.55 -9.32 -25.80
CA SER A 31 8.59 -8.73 -26.64
C SER A 31 9.87 -8.79 -25.84
N ASN A 32 10.57 -9.91 -26.03
CA ASN A 32 11.91 -10.15 -25.57
C ASN A 32 12.85 -9.16 -26.26
N SER A 33 13.45 -8.24 -25.50
CA SER A 33 14.68 -7.59 -25.89
C SER A 33 15.61 -7.59 -24.69
N SER A 34 16.61 -8.47 -24.77
CA SER A 34 17.77 -8.47 -23.90
C SER A 34 18.51 -7.15 -24.02
N SER A 35 18.63 -6.45 -22.90
CA SER A 35 19.74 -5.53 -22.66
C SER A 35 19.99 -5.47 -21.16
N GLN A 36 21.08 -6.14 -20.79
CA GLN A 36 21.77 -6.05 -19.52
C GLN A 36 22.09 -4.58 -19.22
N ASN A 37 21.57 -4.06 -18.12
CA ASN A 37 22.12 -2.86 -17.49
C ASN A 37 22.07 -3.04 -15.98
N GLY A 38 23.20 -2.80 -15.32
CA GLY A 38 23.35 -2.98 -13.88
C GLY A 38 22.38 -2.08 -13.12
N GLU A 39 21.76 -2.66 -12.10
CA GLU A 39 20.97 -1.93 -11.12
C GLU A 39 21.90 -1.01 -10.32
N ASP A 40 22.01 0.24 -10.75
CA ASP A 40 22.37 1.32 -9.86
C ASP A 40 21.12 1.63 -9.02
N SER A 41 21.04 1.01 -7.85
CA SER A 41 20.08 1.38 -6.81
C SER A 41 20.44 2.77 -6.27
N THR A 42 20.15 3.80 -7.06
CA THR A 42 20.05 5.17 -6.55
C THR A 42 18.74 5.28 -5.78
N GLN A 43 18.84 4.98 -4.48
CA GLN A 43 17.85 5.36 -3.48
C GLN A 43 17.42 6.82 -3.74
N PRO A 44 16.11 7.12 -3.86
CA PRO A 44 15.67 8.50 -4.01
C PRO A 44 16.03 9.26 -2.74
N THR A 45 16.96 10.20 -2.86
CA THR A 45 17.18 11.25 -1.88
C THR A 45 15.87 12.03 -1.79
N THR A 46 15.23 12.01 -0.62
CA THR A 46 13.99 12.77 -0.37
C THR A 46 14.28 14.26 -0.57
N SER A 47 14.01 14.76 -1.77
CA SER A 47 13.82 16.19 -1.99
C SER A 47 12.65 16.63 -1.10
N SER A 48 12.81 17.76 -0.41
CA SER A 48 11.77 18.35 0.43
C SER A 48 10.67 18.92 -0.48
N VAL A 49 9.85 18.04 -1.05
CA VAL A 49 8.65 18.45 -1.76
C VAL A 49 7.70 19.07 -0.74
N SER A 50 7.52 20.38 -0.84
CA SER A 50 6.54 21.15 -0.05
C SER A 50 5.15 20.98 -0.63
N ASP A 51 4.15 20.84 0.25
CA ASP A 51 2.74 20.68 -0.09
C ASP A 51 2.07 22.02 -0.46
N GLN A 52 2.68 23.17 -0.11
CA GLN A 52 2.08 24.51 -0.25
C GLN A 52 1.60 24.84 -1.68
N LYS A 53 2.34 24.39 -2.70
CA LYS A 53 2.04 24.66 -4.11
C LYS A 53 0.89 23.83 -4.70
N TYR A 54 0.44 22.79 -4.00
CA TYR A 54 -0.65 21.93 -4.46
C TYR A 54 -1.99 22.47 -3.98
N SER A 55 -3.09 22.16 -4.68
CA SER A 55 -4.42 22.57 -4.23
C SER A 55 -4.86 21.79 -2.99
N ASP A 56 -5.67 22.40 -2.11
CA ASP A 56 -6.32 21.69 -1.00
C ASP A 56 -7.59 20.97 -1.50
N ASN A 57 -7.38 19.95 -2.33
CA ASN A 57 -8.40 19.02 -2.81
C ASN A 57 -7.77 17.65 -3.11
N LEU A 58 -8.58 16.66 -3.51
CA LEU A 58 -8.09 15.31 -3.79
C LEU A 58 -7.03 15.28 -4.90
N ASP A 59 -7.22 16.07 -5.97
CA ASP A 59 -6.25 16.14 -7.07
C ASP A 59 -4.91 16.73 -6.63
N GLY A 60 -4.91 17.77 -5.79
CA GLY A 60 -3.69 18.34 -5.24
C GLY A 60 -2.96 17.38 -4.30
N LEU A 61 -3.69 16.56 -3.52
CA LEU A 61 -3.08 15.49 -2.73
C LEU A 61 -2.44 14.41 -3.63
N VAL A 62 -3.11 14.02 -4.71
CA VAL A 62 -2.57 13.08 -5.69
C VAL A 62 -1.33 13.64 -6.38
N ASP A 63 -1.36 14.88 -6.84
CA ASP A 63 -0.21 15.55 -7.46
C ASP A 63 0.98 15.66 -6.49
N TYR A 64 0.72 15.86 -5.19
CA TYR A 64 1.73 15.84 -4.14
C TYR A 64 2.35 14.45 -3.98
N PHE A 65 1.55 13.38 -3.97
CA PHE A 65 2.03 12.00 -3.91
C PHE A 65 2.82 11.57 -5.15
N VAL A 66 2.42 12.02 -6.34
CA VAL A 66 3.19 11.82 -7.57
C VAL A 66 4.56 12.50 -7.46
N ALA A 67 4.61 13.75 -7.00
CA ALA A 67 5.87 14.47 -6.83
C ALA A 67 6.78 13.86 -5.75
N LYS A 68 6.20 13.24 -4.72
CA LYS A 68 6.91 12.44 -3.71
C LYS A 68 7.31 11.04 -4.19
N GLN A 69 6.90 10.66 -5.40
CA GLN A 69 7.12 9.34 -6.00
C GLN A 69 6.50 8.19 -5.19
N TYR A 70 5.38 8.44 -4.51
CA TYR A 70 4.58 7.39 -3.85
C TYR A 70 3.58 6.75 -4.79
N ILE A 71 3.23 7.45 -5.87
CA ILE A 71 2.37 7.02 -6.96
C ILE A 71 3.09 7.39 -8.27
N ASP A 72 3.11 6.48 -9.24
CA ASP A 72 3.85 6.69 -10.50
C ASP A 72 3.25 7.82 -11.35
N ASN A 73 1.93 7.81 -11.53
CA ASN A 73 1.18 8.84 -12.25
C ASN A 73 -0.28 8.87 -11.79
N LYS A 74 -0.96 9.99 -12.07
CA LYS A 74 -2.36 10.20 -11.67
C LYS A 74 -3.38 9.55 -12.62
N ASP A 75 -2.97 9.24 -13.85
CA ASP A 75 -3.88 8.81 -14.91
C ASP A 75 -4.33 7.36 -14.73
N ASN A 76 -3.50 6.53 -14.09
CA ASN A 76 -3.80 5.13 -13.79
C ASN A 76 -4.67 4.94 -12.53
N SER A 77 -5.35 5.98 -12.08
CA SER A 77 -6.23 5.91 -10.90
C SER A 77 -7.54 5.17 -11.20
N ILE A 78 -8.03 4.42 -10.21
CA ILE A 78 -9.38 3.86 -10.22
C ILE A 78 -10.25 4.75 -9.36
N LYS A 79 -11.35 5.27 -9.93
CA LYS A 79 -12.35 6.03 -9.16
C LYS A 79 -13.08 5.10 -8.20
N MET A 80 -13.15 5.48 -6.93
CA MET A 80 -13.81 4.71 -5.88
C MET A 80 -15.22 5.25 -5.63
N ASP A 81 -16.14 4.35 -5.27
CA ASP A 81 -17.41 4.75 -4.65
C ASP A 81 -17.16 5.14 -3.19
N ALA A 82 -17.00 6.44 -2.97
CA ALA A 82 -16.69 7.02 -1.67
C ALA A 82 -17.90 7.08 -0.73
N SER A 83 -19.12 6.86 -1.26
CA SER A 83 -20.36 7.02 -0.50
C SER A 83 -20.50 5.99 0.63
N ALA A 84 -19.94 4.79 0.45
CA ALA A 84 -19.95 3.71 1.45
C ALA A 84 -19.24 4.11 2.76
N ILE A 85 -18.30 5.06 2.70
CA ILE A 85 -17.60 5.60 3.87
C ILE A 85 -17.99 7.06 4.17
N GLY A 86 -18.99 7.59 3.46
CA GLY A 86 -19.45 8.98 3.62
C GLY A 86 -18.49 10.05 3.10
N ALA A 87 -17.46 9.67 2.34
CA ALA A 87 -16.54 10.60 1.69
C ALA A 87 -17.15 11.18 0.40
N ALA A 88 -16.68 12.36 -0.02
CA ALA A 88 -17.17 13.04 -1.21
C ALA A 88 -16.59 12.43 -2.50
N GLU A 89 -15.33 12.03 -2.47
CA GLU A 89 -14.62 11.44 -3.60
C GLU A 89 -13.48 10.55 -3.11
N GLY A 90 -13.09 9.58 -3.95
CA GLY A 90 -12.00 8.66 -3.65
C GLY A 90 -11.31 8.13 -4.91
N LYS A 91 -10.00 7.90 -4.81
CA LYS A 91 -9.15 7.34 -5.86
C LYS A 91 -8.24 6.25 -5.30
N LYS A 92 -8.06 5.19 -6.07
CA LYS A 92 -7.19 4.07 -5.75
C LYS A 92 -6.06 3.96 -6.76
N PHE A 93 -4.87 3.66 -6.26
CA PHE A 93 -3.64 3.57 -7.02
C PHE A 93 -2.93 2.27 -6.70
N ALA A 94 -2.43 1.60 -7.73
CA ALA A 94 -1.40 0.58 -7.60
C ALA A 94 -0.04 1.26 -7.74
N ALA A 95 0.86 0.99 -6.79
CA ALA A 95 2.21 1.50 -6.75
C ALA A 95 3.18 0.35 -6.48
N LYS A 96 4.49 0.62 -6.61
CA LYS A 96 5.54 -0.33 -6.24
C LYS A 96 6.60 0.34 -5.39
N TYR A 97 7.08 -0.39 -4.39
CA TYR A 97 8.27 -0.01 -3.63
C TYR A 97 9.10 -1.25 -3.37
N SER A 98 10.40 -1.18 -3.70
CA SER A 98 11.33 -2.31 -3.54
C SER A 98 10.81 -3.62 -4.14
N GLY A 99 10.27 -3.55 -5.36
CA GLY A 99 9.70 -4.71 -6.07
C GLY A 99 8.37 -5.24 -5.53
N THR A 100 7.84 -4.67 -4.44
CA THR A 100 6.58 -5.09 -3.82
C THR A 100 5.42 -4.23 -4.27
N ASN A 101 4.26 -4.83 -4.52
CA ASN A 101 3.03 -4.12 -4.86
C ASN A 101 2.42 -3.44 -3.62
N ILE A 102 2.16 -2.15 -3.73
CA ILE A 102 1.46 -1.34 -2.74
C ILE A 102 0.13 -0.88 -3.34
N ILE A 103 -0.91 -0.84 -2.52
CA ILE A 103 -2.17 -0.16 -2.83
C ILE A 103 -2.31 1.07 -1.94
N ILE A 104 -2.55 2.22 -2.56
CA ILE A 104 -2.87 3.47 -1.89
C ILE A 104 -4.27 3.89 -2.32
N GLU A 105 -5.18 4.05 -1.36
CA GLU A 105 -6.49 4.65 -1.58
C GLU A 105 -6.56 5.97 -0.84
N LEU A 106 -6.99 7.01 -1.54
CA LEU A 106 -7.10 8.38 -1.03
C LEU A 106 -8.54 8.84 -1.15
N TYR A 107 -9.06 9.37 -0.05
CA TYR A 107 -10.43 9.86 0.05
C TYR A 107 -10.44 11.27 0.59
N ARG A 108 -11.39 12.07 0.10
CA ARG A 108 -11.66 13.42 0.60
C ARG A 108 -13.03 13.46 1.25
N TYR A 109 -13.08 14.03 2.45
CA TYR A 109 -14.32 14.34 3.16
C TYR A 109 -14.68 15.80 2.97
N ASP A 110 -15.98 16.08 2.88
CA ASP A 110 -16.49 17.42 3.09
C ASP A 110 -16.73 17.62 4.59
N THR A 111 -15.73 18.17 5.28
CA THR A 111 -15.80 18.42 6.73
C THR A 111 -16.79 19.51 7.11
N LYS A 112 -17.33 20.26 6.15
CA LYS A 112 -18.35 21.30 6.37
C LYS A 112 -19.77 20.78 6.20
N ALA A 113 -19.94 19.59 5.61
CA ALA A 113 -21.23 18.96 5.36
C ALA A 113 -21.18 17.45 5.65
N THR A 114 -20.74 17.07 6.86
CA THR A 114 -20.60 15.65 7.18
C THR A 114 -21.96 14.98 7.39
N ASN A 115 -22.15 13.85 6.71
CA ASN A 115 -23.26 12.93 6.94
C ASN A 115 -22.95 11.98 8.12
N ASP A 116 -23.97 11.30 8.65
CA ASP A 116 -23.81 10.37 9.78
C ASP A 116 -22.80 9.25 9.51
N THR A 117 -22.70 8.77 8.28
CA THR A 117 -21.73 7.74 7.89
C THR A 117 -20.30 8.29 8.02
N ALA A 118 -20.03 9.47 7.49
CA ALA A 118 -18.73 10.14 7.61
C ALA A 118 -18.34 10.32 9.08
N ASN A 119 -19.25 10.83 9.91
CA ASN A 119 -18.97 11.03 11.34
C ASN A 119 -18.61 9.72 12.04
N LYS A 120 -19.32 8.63 11.75
CA LYS A 120 -19.01 7.30 12.31
C LYS A 120 -17.63 6.81 11.88
N ILE A 121 -17.32 6.89 10.59
CA ILE A 121 -16.03 6.42 10.06
C ILE A 121 -14.88 7.27 10.60
N LEU A 122 -14.98 8.60 10.53
CA LEU A 122 -13.94 9.51 11.01
C LEU A 122 -13.67 9.33 12.52
N ASN A 123 -14.72 9.15 13.33
CA ASN A 123 -14.57 8.91 14.76
C ASN A 123 -13.92 7.55 15.03
N SER A 124 -14.33 6.48 14.32
CA SER A 124 -13.73 5.15 14.43
C SER A 124 -12.23 5.18 14.08
N VAL A 125 -11.86 5.84 12.98
CA VAL A 125 -10.45 5.92 12.57
C VAL A 125 -9.63 6.78 13.55
N LYS A 126 -10.21 7.86 14.09
CA LYS A 126 -9.54 8.68 15.11
C LYS A 126 -9.30 7.90 16.41
N ALA A 127 -10.25 7.08 16.83
CA ALA A 127 -10.15 6.31 18.07
C ALA A 127 -9.23 5.09 17.91
N ASP A 128 -9.46 4.31 16.86
CA ASP A 128 -8.93 2.94 16.74
C ASP A 128 -7.97 2.76 15.56
N GLY A 129 -7.80 3.77 14.71
CA GLY A 129 -7.02 3.65 13.46
C GLY A 129 -7.65 2.72 12.44
N THR A 130 -8.91 2.31 12.65
CA THR A 130 -9.62 1.38 11.78
C THR A 130 -11.09 1.74 11.62
N PHE A 131 -11.73 1.19 10.58
CA PHE A 131 -13.19 1.23 10.43
C PHE A 131 -13.69 -0.07 9.77
N SER A 132 -14.97 -0.38 9.93
CA SER A 132 -15.65 -1.49 9.24
C SER A 132 -16.89 -0.96 8.53
N ILE A 133 -17.21 -1.54 7.38
CA ILE A 133 -18.45 -1.28 6.64
C ILE A 133 -19.18 -2.60 6.42
N TYR A 134 -20.51 -2.59 6.49
CA TYR A 134 -21.37 -3.73 6.16
C TYR A 134 -21.01 -5.06 6.87
N GLY A 135 -20.47 -5.00 8.10
CA GLY A 135 -20.07 -6.19 8.85
C GLY A 135 -18.82 -6.90 8.28
N LEU A 136 -18.09 -6.25 7.37
CA LEU A 136 -16.83 -6.74 6.83
C LEU A 136 -15.69 -6.55 7.85
N PRO A 137 -14.58 -7.30 7.73
CA PRO A 137 -13.41 -7.10 8.58
C PRO A 137 -12.93 -5.65 8.59
N SER A 138 -12.44 -5.19 9.74
CA SER A 138 -11.93 -3.83 9.89
C SER A 138 -10.75 -3.54 8.96
N VAL A 139 -10.73 -2.33 8.43
CA VAL A 139 -9.69 -1.80 7.55
C VAL A 139 -8.89 -0.76 8.32
N THR A 140 -7.57 -0.86 8.27
CA THR A 140 -6.66 0.16 8.82
C THR A 140 -6.67 1.39 7.92
N ALA A 141 -6.84 2.56 8.52
CA ALA A 141 -6.89 3.82 7.81
C ALA A 141 -6.19 4.93 8.60
N TYR A 142 -5.82 5.99 7.89
CA TYR A 142 -5.11 7.13 8.44
C TYR A 142 -5.87 8.39 8.08
N LEU A 143 -6.09 9.27 9.06
CA LEU A 143 -6.64 10.60 8.84
C LEU A 143 -5.52 11.62 8.69
N SER A 144 -5.69 12.58 7.79
CA SER A 144 -4.82 13.75 7.72
C SER A 144 -4.98 14.62 8.97
N ASP A 145 -3.97 15.42 9.33
CA ASP A 145 -4.02 16.26 10.53
C ASP A 145 -5.11 17.34 10.44
N ASN A 146 -5.42 17.82 9.23
CA ASN A 146 -6.54 18.74 8.99
C ASN A 146 -7.92 18.05 8.96
N GLY A 147 -7.97 16.71 9.03
CA GLY A 147 -9.19 15.92 9.04
C GLY A 147 -9.96 15.82 7.72
N ASN A 148 -9.49 16.48 6.65
CA ASN A 148 -10.17 16.53 5.35
C ASN A 148 -9.93 15.28 4.49
N TYR A 149 -8.91 14.48 4.80
CA TYR A 149 -8.51 13.33 3.99
C TYR A 149 -8.39 12.06 4.81
N LEU A 150 -8.65 10.94 4.17
CA LEU A 150 -8.41 9.59 4.69
C LEU A 150 -7.59 8.79 3.68
N MET A 151 -6.61 8.05 4.17
CA MET A 151 -5.80 7.14 3.38
C MET A 151 -5.94 5.71 3.88
N ILE A 152 -6.07 4.76 2.95
CA ILE A 152 -5.83 3.34 3.18
C ILE A 152 -4.51 3.00 2.48
N TYR A 153 -3.58 2.40 3.22
CA TYR A 153 -2.31 1.94 2.69
C TYR A 153 -2.20 0.43 2.91
N THR A 154 -2.00 -0.32 1.83
CA THR A 154 -1.80 -1.77 1.90
C THR A 154 -0.50 -2.16 1.23
N ASP A 155 0.36 -2.83 1.99
CA ASP A 155 1.56 -3.49 1.48
C ASP A 155 1.54 -4.94 1.99
N ALA A 156 1.47 -5.89 1.05
CA ALA A 156 1.35 -7.32 1.37
C ALA A 156 2.64 -7.92 1.96
N SER A 157 3.79 -7.23 1.82
CA SER A 157 5.05 -7.65 2.46
C SER A 157 5.10 -7.33 3.96
N ILE A 158 4.19 -6.49 4.47
CA ILE A 158 4.15 -6.11 5.87
C ILE A 158 3.15 -7.01 6.61
N ASP A 159 3.66 -7.78 7.57
CA ASP A 159 2.82 -8.56 8.48
C ASP A 159 1.92 -7.61 9.31
N LYS A 160 0.61 -7.85 9.26
CA LYS A 160 -0.38 -7.00 9.95
C LYS A 160 -0.41 -7.20 11.46
N THR A 161 -0.02 -8.37 11.94
CA THR A 161 -0.09 -8.80 13.34
C THR A 161 1.21 -8.55 14.09
N ASN A 162 2.35 -8.79 13.44
CA ASN A 162 3.68 -8.62 14.01
C ASN A 162 4.64 -8.02 12.97
N PRO A 163 4.46 -6.73 12.61
CA PRO A 163 5.29 -6.11 11.60
C PRO A 163 6.74 -5.95 12.05
N ASP A 164 7.68 -6.33 11.18
CA ASP A 164 9.09 -6.00 11.36
C ASP A 164 9.34 -4.52 11.01
N LYS A 165 9.44 -3.70 12.05
CA LYS A 165 9.62 -2.24 11.93
C LYS A 165 10.98 -1.82 11.39
N THR A 166 11.93 -2.76 11.28
CA THR A 166 13.27 -2.48 10.75
C THR A 166 13.34 -2.56 9.23
N LYS A 167 12.36 -3.21 8.59
CA LYS A 167 12.29 -3.37 7.13
C LYS A 167 12.03 -2.04 6.42
N ASP A 168 12.61 -1.90 5.24
CA ASP A 168 12.51 -0.67 4.46
C ASP A 168 11.08 -0.39 4.00
N ASN A 169 10.30 -1.41 3.61
CA ASN A 169 8.88 -1.25 3.30
C ASN A 169 8.07 -0.67 4.46
N TYR A 170 8.35 -1.11 5.69
CA TYR A 170 7.70 -0.57 6.88
C TYR A 170 8.05 0.91 7.11
N LYS A 171 9.34 1.26 7.01
CA LYS A 171 9.80 2.65 7.12
C LYS A 171 9.25 3.54 6.01
N HIS A 172 9.19 3.02 4.78
CA HIS A 172 8.61 3.71 3.64
C HIS A 172 7.13 4.02 3.87
N ARG A 173 6.34 3.01 4.28
CA ARG A 173 4.94 3.24 4.69
C ARG A 173 4.83 4.33 5.76
N ASP A 174 5.64 4.26 6.82
CA ASP A 174 5.60 5.26 7.90
C ASP A 174 5.93 6.67 7.38
N GLN A 175 6.84 6.79 6.42
CA GLN A 175 7.15 8.05 5.76
C GLN A 175 5.99 8.55 4.88
N VAL A 176 5.32 7.67 4.12
CA VAL A 176 4.11 7.99 3.35
C VAL A 176 3.00 8.48 4.28
N ILE A 177 2.75 7.79 5.39
CA ILE A 177 1.75 8.17 6.39
C ILE A 177 2.09 9.53 7.01
N LYS A 178 3.36 9.77 7.33
CA LYS A 178 3.81 11.05 7.89
C LYS A 178 3.55 12.21 6.93
N ASP A 179 3.94 12.05 5.67
CA ASP A 179 3.76 13.09 4.65
C ASP A 179 2.29 13.29 4.27
N PHE A 180 1.50 12.22 4.27
CA PHE A 180 0.04 12.27 4.13
C PHE A 180 -0.60 13.10 5.26
N LYS A 181 -0.24 12.80 6.51
CA LYS A 181 -0.79 13.49 7.68
C LYS A 181 -0.51 14.98 7.67
N ALA A 182 0.68 15.36 7.22
CA ALA A 182 1.12 16.74 7.13
C ALA A 182 0.55 17.52 5.94
N PHE A 183 -0.10 16.86 4.97
CA PHE A 183 -0.65 17.53 3.79
C PHE A 183 -1.70 18.57 4.19
N LYS A 184 -1.44 19.83 3.86
CA LYS A 184 -2.31 20.99 4.16
C LYS A 184 -2.65 21.11 5.65
N LYS A 185 -1.67 20.79 6.50
CA LYS A 185 -1.75 21.07 7.94
C LYS A 185 -1.73 22.56 8.25
#